data_AF-A0A660S6F2-F1
#
_entry.id   AF-A0A660S6F2-F1
#
_cell.length_a   1.000
_cell.length_b   1.000
_cell.length_c   1.000
_cell.angle_alpha   90.00
_cell.angle_beta   90.00
_cell.angle_gamma   90.00
#
_symmetry.space_group_name_H-M   'P 1'
#
loop_
_entity.id
_entity.type
_entity.pdbx_description
1 polymer ?
#
loop_
_entity_poly.entity_id
_entity_poly.type
_entity_poly.pdbx_seq_one_letter_code
_entity_poly.pdbx_strand_id
1 'polypeptide(L)'
;FKKVSGFSSIWGLPKIQANALKAGSVIVLKNNSNRNIEVPSFHAFGIRTEEGYGQVVFEEYLEKEFNNVKHTSEEVSCPSDLSFYAELIEFVLLKHLKRRLKDEALNKVPEKFKVPNAFIGKMVSFIQKSDNFNELNNKINKLKDRASKHLEKIAEFLYIKDKKVNKTQFEKNVEQKLVLRKSDILKKAKIFEGFYRSALYLLYKDYALTFLNALRLINR
;
A
#
# COMPACT_ATOMS: atom_id res chain seq x y z
N PHE A 1 -25.11 -9.53 -11.71
CA PHE A 1 -25.17 -10.89 -12.31
C PHE A 1 -25.17 -10.79 -13.83
N LYS A 2 -24.61 -11.79 -14.54
CA LYS A 2 -24.61 -11.88 -16.01
C LYS A 2 -25.03 -13.28 -16.43
N LYS A 3 -25.90 -13.39 -17.43
CA LYS A 3 -26.25 -14.68 -18.03
C LYS A 3 -25.07 -15.16 -18.89
N VAL A 4 -24.61 -16.38 -18.63
CA VAL A 4 -23.52 -17.02 -19.36
C VAL A 4 -24.10 -18.18 -20.16
N SER A 5 -23.76 -18.22 -21.44
CA SER A 5 -24.11 -19.27 -22.39
C SER A 5 -22.85 -19.73 -23.11
N GLY A 6 -22.95 -20.85 -23.82
CA GLY A 6 -21.85 -21.38 -24.62
C GLY A 6 -22.33 -22.51 -25.52
N PHE A 7 -21.40 -23.13 -26.23
CA PHE A 7 -21.69 -24.23 -27.14
C PHE A 7 -20.73 -25.39 -26.85
N SER A 8 -21.24 -26.62 -26.85
CA SER A 8 -20.44 -27.83 -26.69
C SER A 8 -20.07 -28.36 -28.07
N SER A 9 -18.80 -28.26 -28.46
CA SER A 9 -18.31 -28.77 -29.74
C SER A 9 -18.41 -30.29 -29.86
N ILE A 10 -18.26 -31.01 -28.75
CA ILE A 10 -18.31 -32.49 -28.70
C ILE A 10 -19.71 -33.01 -29.05
N TRP A 11 -20.75 -32.29 -28.62
CA TRP A 11 -22.14 -32.72 -28.73
C TRP A 11 -22.95 -31.92 -29.76
N GLY A 12 -22.38 -30.86 -30.33
CA GLY A 12 -23.07 -29.97 -31.27
C GLY A 12 -24.28 -29.24 -30.68
N LEU A 13 -24.32 -29.04 -29.36
CA LEU A 13 -25.48 -28.50 -28.64
C LEU A 13 -25.11 -27.28 -27.77
N PRO A 14 -26.05 -26.33 -27.57
CA PRO A 14 -25.85 -25.22 -26.65
C PRO A 14 -25.68 -25.72 -25.21
N LYS A 15 -24.70 -25.17 -24.50
CA LYS A 15 -24.52 -25.43 -23.06
C LYS A 15 -25.66 -24.79 -22.28
N ILE A 16 -26.03 -25.44 -21.16
CA ILE A 16 -27.04 -24.90 -20.22
C ILE A 16 -26.65 -23.49 -19.82
N GLN A 17 -27.57 -22.54 -20.03
CA GLN A 17 -27.40 -21.14 -19.68
C GLN A 17 -27.58 -20.97 -18.18
N ALA A 18 -26.69 -20.23 -17.54
CA ALA A 18 -26.73 -19.99 -16.10
C ALA A 18 -26.46 -18.52 -15.78
N ASN A 19 -26.97 -18.07 -14.64
CA ASN A 19 -26.61 -16.76 -14.11
C ASN A 19 -25.31 -16.89 -13.33
N ALA A 20 -24.34 -16.03 -13.64
CA ALA A 20 -23.05 -15.97 -12.97
C ALA A 20 -22.78 -14.59 -12.37
N LEU A 21 -21.94 -14.56 -11.34
CA LEU A 21 -21.27 -13.33 -10.92
C LEU A 21 -20.27 -12.91 -12.00
N LYS A 22 -20.18 -11.61 -12.27
CA LYS A 22 -19.25 -11.10 -13.29
C LYS A 22 -17.82 -11.19 -12.73
N ALA A 23 -16.84 -11.56 -13.56
CA ALA A 23 -15.43 -11.48 -13.17
C ALA A 23 -15.08 -10.08 -12.62
N GLY A 24 -14.35 -10.03 -11.51
CA GLY A 24 -14.05 -8.80 -10.76
C GLY A 24 -15.14 -8.34 -9.78
N SER A 25 -16.19 -9.14 -9.58
CA SER A 25 -17.16 -8.89 -8.50
C SER A 25 -16.52 -9.20 -7.14
N VAL A 26 -16.80 -8.37 -6.13
CA VAL A 26 -16.29 -8.53 -4.75
C VAL A 26 -17.43 -8.99 -3.85
N ILE A 27 -17.20 -10.05 -3.06
CA ILE A 27 -18.14 -10.56 -2.06
C ILE A 27 -17.59 -10.22 -0.69
N VAL A 28 -18.34 -9.44 0.09
CA VAL A 28 -17.96 -9.06 1.46
C VAL A 28 -18.73 -9.96 2.43
N LEU A 29 -18.00 -10.73 3.22
CA LEU A 29 -18.56 -11.61 4.25
C LEU A 29 -18.25 -11.04 5.63
N LYS A 30 -19.29 -10.81 6.44
CA LYS A 30 -19.15 -10.38 7.83
C LYS A 30 -19.36 -11.59 8.75
N ASN A 31 -18.35 -11.91 9.55
CA ASN A 31 -18.50 -12.87 10.62
C ASN A 31 -19.35 -12.26 11.75
N ASN A 32 -20.57 -12.76 11.91
CA ASN A 32 -21.48 -12.33 12.99
C ASN A 32 -21.33 -13.20 14.25
N SER A 33 -20.37 -14.14 14.28
CA SER A 33 -20.10 -14.99 15.44
C SER A 33 -18.91 -14.45 16.24
N ASN A 34 -18.87 -14.77 17.55
CA ASN A 34 -17.74 -14.46 18.41
C ASN A 34 -16.58 -15.47 18.28
N ARG A 35 -16.61 -16.35 17.27
CA ARG A 35 -15.59 -17.36 17.02
C ARG A 35 -14.78 -16.98 15.79
N ASN A 36 -13.48 -17.22 15.84
CA ASN A 36 -12.66 -17.14 14.64
C ASN A 36 -13.11 -18.23 13.66
N ILE A 37 -13.40 -17.83 12.43
CA ILE A 37 -13.68 -18.76 11.33
C ILE A 37 -12.37 -18.90 10.58
N GLU A 38 -11.82 -20.11 10.59
CA GLU A 38 -10.73 -20.43 9.66
C GLU A 38 -11.30 -20.40 8.25
N VAL A 39 -10.72 -19.56 7.38
CA VAL A 39 -11.09 -19.50 5.97
C VAL A 39 -10.24 -20.55 5.25
N PRO A 40 -10.83 -21.65 4.75
CA PRO A 40 -10.05 -22.64 4.02
C PRO A 40 -9.46 -22.02 2.75
N SER A 41 -8.29 -22.49 2.35
CA SER A 41 -7.57 -22.04 1.15
C SER A 41 -8.19 -22.56 -0.16
N PHE A 42 -9.51 -22.56 -0.28
CA PHE A 42 -10.16 -22.97 -1.53
C PHE A 42 -9.96 -21.88 -2.58
N HIS A 43 -9.58 -22.26 -3.80
CA HIS A 43 -9.30 -21.28 -4.86
C HIS A 43 -10.48 -21.12 -5.84
N ALA A 44 -11.53 -21.94 -5.65
CA ALA A 44 -12.72 -21.91 -6.50
C ALA A 44 -13.99 -22.23 -5.69
N PHE A 45 -15.11 -21.59 -6.06
CA PHE A 45 -16.42 -21.75 -5.43
C PHE A 45 -17.53 -21.81 -6.50
N GLY A 46 -18.51 -22.71 -6.30
CA GLY A 46 -19.67 -22.87 -7.18
C GLY A 46 -19.58 -24.08 -8.11
N ILE A 47 -20.25 -23.98 -9.27
CA ILE A 47 -20.41 -25.07 -10.25
C ILE A 47 -19.53 -24.77 -11.48
N ARG A 48 -19.05 -25.81 -12.18
CA ARG A 48 -18.17 -25.71 -13.37
C ARG A 48 -16.79 -25.11 -13.10
N THR A 49 -16.23 -25.37 -11.92
CA THR A 49 -14.88 -24.94 -11.54
C THR A 49 -13.81 -25.52 -12.45
N GLU A 50 -14.01 -26.75 -12.94
CA GLU A 50 -13.16 -27.43 -13.92
C GLU A 50 -13.09 -26.68 -15.27
N GLU A 51 -14.12 -25.92 -15.64
CA GLU A 51 -14.13 -25.06 -16.82
C GLU A 51 -13.51 -23.67 -16.55
N GLY A 52 -12.96 -23.45 -15.35
CA GLY A 52 -12.36 -22.18 -14.93
C GLY A 52 -13.35 -21.17 -14.35
N TYR A 53 -14.62 -21.54 -14.10
CA TYR A 53 -15.56 -20.66 -13.40
C TYR A 53 -15.33 -20.65 -11.89
N GLY A 54 -15.83 -19.61 -11.22
CA GLY A 54 -15.85 -19.57 -9.76
C GLY A 54 -14.50 -19.37 -9.10
N GLN A 55 -13.46 -19.01 -9.86
CA GLN A 55 -12.14 -18.69 -9.32
C GLN A 55 -12.23 -17.49 -8.39
N VAL A 56 -11.75 -17.66 -7.16
CA VAL A 56 -11.77 -16.65 -6.11
C VAL A 56 -10.36 -16.40 -5.62
N VAL A 57 -10.05 -15.12 -5.39
CA VAL A 57 -8.82 -14.70 -4.74
C VAL A 57 -9.20 -14.14 -3.39
N PHE A 58 -8.65 -14.73 -2.33
CA PHE A 58 -8.77 -14.19 -0.99
C PHE A 58 -7.78 -13.05 -0.84
N GLU A 59 -8.29 -11.83 -0.98
CA GLU A 59 -7.58 -10.67 -0.48
C GLU A 59 -7.99 -10.49 0.98
N GLU A 60 -7.13 -10.93 1.90
CA GLU A 60 -7.20 -10.40 3.26
C GLU A 60 -6.88 -8.91 3.18
N TYR A 61 -7.93 -8.09 3.19
CA TYR A 61 -7.79 -6.74 3.71
C TYR A 61 -7.42 -6.91 5.18
N LEU A 62 -6.12 -6.94 5.46
CA LEU A 62 -5.56 -6.87 6.81
C LEU A 62 -5.80 -5.45 7.39
N GLU A 63 -7.05 -5.03 7.41
CA GLU A 63 -7.53 -4.16 8.47
C GLU A 63 -7.80 -5.06 9.67
N LYS A 64 -6.72 -5.38 10.40
CA LYS A 64 -6.89 -5.38 11.85
C LYS A 64 -7.22 -3.93 12.21
N GLU A 65 -8.50 -3.56 12.09
CA GLU A 65 -9.09 -2.79 13.16
C GLU A 65 -8.66 -3.54 14.43
N PHE A 66 -7.83 -2.87 15.22
CA PHE A 66 -7.65 -3.31 16.58
C PHE A 66 -9.04 -3.19 17.19
N ASN A 67 -9.83 -4.26 17.11
CA ASN A 67 -10.95 -4.44 18.00
C ASN A 67 -10.37 -4.12 19.38
N ASN A 68 -11.00 -3.17 20.06
CA ASN A 68 -10.70 -2.82 21.43
C ASN A 68 -10.78 -4.11 22.26
N VAL A 69 -9.67 -4.85 22.30
CA VAL A 69 -9.40 -5.81 23.35
C VAL A 69 -9.51 -4.94 24.58
N LYS A 70 -10.51 -5.20 25.42
CA LYS A 70 -10.53 -4.65 26.77
C LYS A 70 -9.21 -5.10 27.37
N HIS A 71 -8.21 -4.23 27.34
CA HIS A 71 -6.97 -4.44 28.04
C HIS A 71 -7.38 -4.58 29.49
N THR A 72 -7.39 -5.81 30.01
CA THR A 72 -7.12 -6.01 31.42
C THR A 72 -5.77 -5.35 31.63
N SER A 73 -5.80 -4.18 32.27
CA SER A 73 -4.61 -3.41 32.59
C SER A 73 -3.84 -4.15 33.67
N GLU A 74 -3.18 -5.23 33.29
CA GLU A 74 -1.99 -5.64 34.03
C GLU A 74 -0.97 -4.54 33.73
N GLU A 75 -0.67 -3.74 34.75
CA GLU A 75 0.42 -2.77 34.69
C GLU A 75 1.74 -3.52 34.58
N VAL A 76 2.07 -3.97 33.37
CA VAL A 76 3.39 -4.51 33.07
C VAL A 76 4.35 -3.33 33.12
N SER A 77 5.19 -3.31 34.15
CA SER A 77 6.21 -2.27 34.30
C SER A 77 7.18 -2.35 33.12
N CYS A 78 7.25 -1.27 32.34
CA CYS A 78 8.17 -1.18 31.23
C CYS A 78 9.61 -1.09 31.78
N PRO A 79 10.53 -2.00 31.40
CA PRO A 79 11.91 -1.97 31.86
C PRO A 79 12.55 -0.59 31.68
N SER A 80 13.48 -0.25 32.56
CA SER A 80 14.25 1.00 32.49
C SER A 80 15.27 0.98 31.35
N ASP A 81 15.82 -0.18 31.01
CA ASP A 81 16.73 -0.38 29.88
C ASP A 81 16.08 -1.29 28.83
N LEU A 82 16.03 -0.81 27.58
CA LEU A 82 15.51 -1.52 26.42
C LEU A 82 16.59 -1.72 25.33
N SER A 83 17.86 -1.45 25.63
CA SER A 83 18.95 -1.50 24.65
C SER A 83 19.13 -2.87 24.01
N PHE A 84 18.87 -3.95 24.75
CA PHE A 84 18.85 -5.32 24.18
C PHE A 84 17.83 -5.48 23.04
N TYR A 85 16.74 -4.70 23.07
CA TYR A 85 15.67 -4.75 22.06
C TYR A 85 15.78 -3.63 21.02
N ALA A 86 16.90 -2.90 20.96
CA ALA A 86 17.04 -1.72 20.11
C ALA A 86 16.68 -2.00 18.63
N GLU A 87 17.24 -3.07 18.04
CA GLU A 87 16.96 -3.45 16.65
C GLU A 87 15.48 -3.78 16.41
N LEU A 88 14.85 -4.50 17.35
CA LEU A 88 13.43 -4.83 17.27
C LEU A 88 12.56 -3.57 17.36
N ILE A 89 12.92 -2.65 18.26
CA ILE A 89 12.22 -1.38 18.44
C ILE A 89 12.37 -0.52 17.18
N GLU A 90 13.58 -0.39 16.62
CA GLU A 90 13.82 0.30 15.35
C GLU A 90 12.98 -0.29 14.23
N PHE A 91 12.98 -1.62 14.08
CA PHE A 91 12.16 -2.31 13.07
C PHE A 91 10.67 -2.00 13.23
N VAL A 92 10.14 -2.08 14.45
CA VAL A 92 8.73 -1.78 14.75
C VAL A 92 8.42 -0.31 14.44
N LEU A 93 9.31 0.62 14.82
CA LEU A 93 9.15 2.04 14.54
C LEU A 93 9.17 2.33 13.03
N LEU A 94 10.09 1.74 12.27
CA LEU A 94 10.13 1.84 10.81
C LEU A 94 8.85 1.32 10.18
N LYS A 95 8.33 0.18 10.64
CA LYS A 95 7.08 -0.40 10.14
C LYS A 95 5.88 0.51 10.39
N HIS A 96 5.79 1.10 11.59
CA HIS A 96 4.75 2.09 11.90
C HIS A 96 4.86 3.34 11.05
N LEU A 97 6.09 3.84 10.85
CA LEU A 97 6.32 5.03 10.05
C LEU A 97 5.96 4.80 8.59
N LYS A 98 6.37 3.65 8.03
CA LYS A 98 5.96 3.19 6.70
C LYS A 98 4.44 3.15 6.55
N ARG A 99 3.71 2.63 7.54
CA ARG A 99 2.24 2.63 7.53
C ARG A 99 1.67 4.05 7.50
N ARG A 100 2.11 4.93 8.40
CA ARG A 100 1.65 6.33 8.46
C ARG A 100 1.88 7.08 7.15
N LEU A 101 3.02 6.86 6.50
CA LEU A 101 3.31 7.44 5.20
C LEU A 101 2.39 6.91 4.10
N LYS A 102 2.05 5.62 4.11
CA LYS A 102 1.08 5.06 3.16
C LYS A 102 -0.31 5.67 3.35
N ASP A 103 -0.77 5.77 4.59
CA ASP A 103 -2.07 6.37 4.92
C ASP A 103 -2.11 7.84 4.47
N GLU A 104 -1.03 8.60 4.70
CA GLU A 104 -0.89 9.96 4.18
C GLU A 104 -0.91 10.02 2.66
N ALA A 105 -0.18 9.13 1.99
CA ALA A 105 -0.14 9.06 0.54
C ALA A 105 -1.55 8.84 -0.04
N LEU A 106 -2.36 7.99 0.58
CA LEU A 106 -3.75 7.76 0.19
C LEU A 106 -4.63 8.99 0.43
N ASN A 107 -4.52 9.63 1.59
CA ASN A 107 -5.31 10.80 1.96
C ASN A 107 -4.99 12.04 1.10
N LYS A 108 -3.78 12.10 0.54
CA LYS A 108 -3.36 13.18 -0.37
C LYS A 108 -3.81 12.97 -1.81
N VAL A 109 -4.37 11.82 -2.15
CA VAL A 109 -4.78 11.56 -3.53
C VAL A 109 -6.03 12.40 -3.85
N PRO A 110 -5.98 13.25 -4.89
CA PRO A 110 -7.12 14.06 -5.28
C PRO A 110 -8.23 13.22 -5.92
N GLU A 111 -9.50 13.57 -5.66
CA GLU A 111 -10.68 12.84 -6.15
C GLU A 111 -10.78 12.77 -7.68
N LYS A 112 -10.25 13.78 -8.38
CA LYS A 112 -10.20 13.83 -9.84
C LYS A 112 -8.86 14.39 -10.28
N PHE A 113 -8.16 13.67 -11.15
CA PHE A 113 -6.82 14.11 -11.55
C PHE A 113 -6.47 13.81 -13.01
N LYS A 114 -6.08 14.85 -13.77
CA LYS A 114 -5.81 14.72 -15.21
C LYS A 114 -4.32 14.48 -15.48
N VAL A 115 -3.86 13.26 -15.20
CA VAL A 115 -2.52 12.76 -15.57
C VAL A 115 -2.63 11.44 -16.34
N PRO A 116 -2.02 11.30 -17.53
CA PRO A 116 -2.11 10.07 -18.30
C PRO A 116 -1.56 8.85 -17.56
N ASN A 117 -2.27 7.71 -17.61
CA ASN A 117 -1.84 6.46 -16.99
C ASN A 117 -0.45 5.99 -17.49
N ALA A 118 -0.10 6.29 -18.74
CA ALA A 118 1.24 6.02 -19.27
C ALA A 118 2.34 6.81 -18.55
N PHE A 119 2.08 8.05 -18.16
CA PHE A 119 3.01 8.87 -17.39
C PHE A 119 3.14 8.34 -15.95
N ILE A 120 2.01 7.97 -15.32
CA ILE A 120 2.01 7.35 -13.99
C ILE A 120 2.83 6.05 -14.00
N GLY A 121 2.62 5.18 -14.98
CA GLY A 121 3.38 3.94 -15.15
C GLY A 121 4.89 4.18 -15.33
N LYS A 122 5.26 5.23 -16.06
CA LYS A 122 6.67 5.65 -16.19
C LYS A 122 7.26 6.09 -14.85
N MET A 123 6.53 6.87 -14.05
CA MET A 123 6.98 7.31 -12.73
C MET A 123 7.13 6.14 -11.76
N VAL A 124 6.17 5.21 -11.75
CA VAL A 124 6.25 3.95 -10.99
C VAL A 124 7.53 3.19 -11.35
N SER A 125 7.81 3.03 -12.64
CA SER A 125 9.03 2.38 -13.14
C SER A 125 10.31 3.10 -12.71
N PHE A 126 10.32 4.44 -12.73
CA PHE A 126 11.47 5.22 -12.27
C PHE A 126 11.78 4.97 -10.80
N ILE A 127 10.76 5.02 -9.94
CA ILE A 127 10.87 4.83 -8.50
C ILE A 127 11.23 3.38 -8.15
N GLN A 128 10.63 2.40 -8.83
CA GLN A 128 10.92 0.98 -8.59
C GLN A 128 12.38 0.61 -8.92
N LYS A 129 12.89 1.11 -10.05
CA LYS A 129 14.22 0.79 -10.58
C LYS A 129 15.35 1.68 -10.05
N SER A 130 15.07 2.53 -9.08
CA SER A 130 16.07 3.40 -8.46
C SER A 130 16.30 2.93 -7.03
N ASP A 131 17.56 2.89 -6.62
CA ASP A 131 18.00 2.42 -5.31
C ASP A 131 18.25 3.58 -4.34
N ASN A 132 18.38 4.79 -4.86
CA ASN A 132 18.57 6.01 -4.08
C ASN A 132 17.97 7.24 -4.78
N PHE A 133 17.88 8.35 -4.05
CA PHE A 133 17.37 9.60 -4.58
C PHE A 133 18.18 10.16 -5.76
N ASN A 134 19.49 9.91 -5.83
CA ASN A 134 20.34 10.47 -6.88
C ASN A 134 20.00 9.82 -8.23
N GLU A 135 19.86 8.50 -8.26
CA GLU A 135 19.39 7.77 -9.44
C GLU A 135 17.99 8.19 -9.87
N LEU A 136 17.07 8.34 -8.91
CA LEU A 136 15.72 8.80 -9.21
C LEU A 136 15.73 10.20 -9.83
N ASN A 137 16.47 11.13 -9.23
CA ASN A 137 16.63 12.50 -9.74
C ASN A 137 17.23 12.52 -11.15
N ASN A 138 18.21 11.65 -11.43
CA ASN A 138 18.80 11.52 -12.76
C ASN A 138 17.76 11.07 -13.80
N LYS A 139 16.83 10.17 -13.44
CA LYS A 139 15.74 9.76 -14.34
C LYS A 139 14.69 10.87 -14.52
N ILE A 140 14.35 11.59 -13.45
CA ILE A 140 13.38 12.71 -13.51
C ILE A 140 13.95 13.86 -14.36
N ASN A 141 15.23 14.18 -14.23
CA ASN A 141 15.87 15.23 -15.04
C ASN A 141 15.86 14.93 -16.55
N LYS A 142 15.84 13.65 -16.94
CA LYS A 142 15.76 13.20 -18.34
C LYS A 142 14.35 13.25 -18.93
N LEU A 143 13.36 13.78 -18.20
CA LEU A 143 12.00 13.95 -18.73
C LEU A 143 11.94 15.06 -19.78
N LYS A 144 11.40 14.72 -20.96
CA LYS A 144 11.05 15.68 -22.02
C LYS A 144 9.99 16.68 -21.54
N ASP A 145 9.87 17.83 -22.19
CA ASP A 145 8.99 18.94 -21.76
C ASP A 145 7.53 18.54 -21.58
N ARG A 146 6.96 17.76 -22.50
CA ARG A 146 5.58 17.25 -22.36
C ARG A 146 5.38 16.44 -21.07
N ALA A 147 6.36 15.61 -20.71
CA ALA A 147 6.32 14.83 -19.48
C ALA A 147 6.59 15.69 -18.24
N SER A 148 7.36 16.77 -18.38
CA SER A 148 7.59 17.75 -17.30
C SER A 148 6.30 18.47 -16.90
N LYS A 149 5.45 18.84 -17.87
CA LYS A 149 4.12 19.41 -17.59
C LYS A 149 3.20 18.46 -16.81
N HIS A 150 3.35 17.15 -16.99
CA HIS A 150 2.60 16.16 -16.20
C HIS A 150 3.21 15.96 -14.81
N LEU A 151 4.54 16.07 -14.71
CA LEU A 151 5.25 16.02 -13.43
C LEU A 151 4.81 17.17 -12.52
N GLU A 152 4.75 18.40 -13.04
CA GLU A 152 4.35 19.60 -12.29
C GLU A 152 3.02 19.42 -11.54
N LYS A 153 2.07 18.69 -12.13
CA LYS A 153 0.77 18.41 -11.50
C LYS A 153 0.92 17.55 -10.25
N ILE A 154 1.78 16.54 -10.27
CA ILE A 154 1.99 15.62 -9.14
C ILE A 154 3.18 15.99 -8.26
N ALA A 155 3.91 17.04 -8.62
CA ALA A 155 5.22 17.35 -8.06
C ALA A 155 5.13 17.65 -6.56
N GLU A 156 4.16 18.46 -6.16
CA GLU A 156 3.93 18.82 -4.76
C GLU A 156 3.67 17.57 -3.90
N PHE A 157 2.78 16.69 -4.35
CA PHE A 157 2.44 15.46 -3.64
C PHE A 157 3.60 14.49 -3.50
N LEU A 158 4.53 14.50 -4.48
CA LEU A 158 5.72 13.64 -4.51
C LEU A 158 6.97 14.32 -3.94
N TYR A 159 6.85 15.50 -3.33
CA TYR A 159 7.98 16.29 -2.82
C TYR A 159 9.02 16.59 -3.90
N ILE A 160 8.58 16.88 -5.12
CA ILE A 160 9.46 17.20 -6.25
C ILE A 160 9.46 18.71 -6.46
N LYS A 161 10.65 19.31 -6.45
CA LYS A 161 10.89 20.71 -6.78
C LYS A 161 12.05 20.80 -7.77
N ASP A 162 11.93 21.62 -8.80
CA ASP A 162 12.96 21.81 -9.83
C ASP A 162 13.48 20.49 -10.43
N LYS A 163 12.54 19.58 -10.78
CA LYS A 163 12.80 18.21 -11.30
C LYS A 163 13.64 17.32 -10.39
N LYS A 164 13.72 17.63 -9.09
CA LYS A 164 14.43 16.83 -8.09
C LYS A 164 13.54 16.60 -6.88
N VAL A 165 13.66 15.42 -6.27
CA VAL A 165 13.03 15.17 -4.98
C VAL A 165 13.70 16.04 -3.92
N ASN A 166 12.90 16.87 -3.27
CA ASN A 166 13.28 17.68 -2.13
C ASN A 166 13.40 16.78 -0.89
N LYS A 167 14.58 16.17 -0.73
CA LYS A 167 14.88 15.22 0.35
C LYS A 167 14.58 15.82 1.72
N THR A 168 14.97 17.08 1.94
CA THR A 168 14.81 17.79 3.21
C THR A 168 13.34 17.99 3.56
N GLN A 169 12.49 18.31 2.59
CA GLN A 169 11.05 18.48 2.84
C GLN A 169 10.39 17.14 3.15
N PHE A 170 10.79 16.06 2.46
CA PHE A 170 10.29 14.72 2.77
C PHE A 170 10.78 14.24 4.16
N GLU A 171 12.04 14.48 4.51
CA GLU A 171 12.60 14.14 5.82
C GLU A 171 11.87 14.86 6.95
N LYS A 172 11.58 16.16 6.80
CA LYS A 172 10.75 16.91 7.75
C LYS A 172 9.35 16.30 7.92
N ASN A 173 8.75 15.80 6.84
CA ASN A 173 7.46 15.10 6.94
C ASN A 173 7.60 13.79 7.73
N VAL A 174 8.66 13.02 7.48
CA VAL A 174 8.99 11.80 8.22
C VAL A 174 9.15 12.09 9.72
N GLU A 175 9.90 13.15 10.07
CA GLU A 175 10.09 13.62 11.45
C GLU A 175 8.76 13.99 12.12
N GLN A 176 7.93 14.77 11.42
CA GLN A 176 6.60 15.13 11.92
C GLN A 176 5.74 13.90 12.17
N LYS A 177 5.79 12.89 11.30
CA LYS A 177 5.01 11.65 11.46
C LYS A 177 5.60 10.70 12.50
N LEU A 178 6.82 10.92 12.96
CA LEU A 178 7.37 10.19 14.09
C LEU A 178 6.63 10.51 15.40
N VAL A 179 5.98 11.70 15.51
CA VAL A 179 5.28 12.27 16.69
C VAL A 179 5.66 11.58 18.01
N LEU A 180 6.78 12.06 18.57
CA LEU A 180 7.23 12.26 19.97
C LEU A 180 6.54 11.59 21.19
N ARG A 181 5.49 10.78 21.07
CA ARG A 181 4.94 9.98 22.18
C ARG A 181 5.87 8.83 22.63
N LYS A 182 7.09 8.76 22.10
CA LYS A 182 8.06 7.68 22.31
C LYS A 182 9.50 8.16 22.55
N SER A 183 9.71 9.44 22.87
CA SER A 183 11.03 9.96 23.26
C SER A 183 11.64 9.14 24.40
N ASP A 184 10.81 8.66 25.33
CA ASP A 184 11.24 7.79 26.42
C ASP A 184 11.66 6.40 25.92
N ILE A 185 10.99 5.83 24.92
CA ILE A 185 11.36 4.51 24.36
C ILE A 185 12.69 4.61 23.62
N LEU A 186 12.90 5.67 22.82
CA LEU A 186 14.16 5.88 22.12
C LEU A 186 15.32 6.07 23.11
N LYS A 187 15.11 6.86 24.17
CA LYS A 187 16.10 7.05 25.24
C LYS A 187 16.39 5.73 25.99
N LYS A 188 15.36 5.01 26.43
CA LYS A 188 15.50 3.71 27.13
C LYS A 188 16.17 2.65 26.25
N ALA A 189 15.95 2.69 24.94
CA ALA A 189 16.54 1.77 23.98
C ALA A 189 17.91 2.25 23.43
N LYS A 190 18.37 3.45 23.80
CA LYS A 190 19.60 4.08 23.28
C LYS A 190 19.62 4.20 21.75
N ILE A 191 18.46 4.42 21.13
CA ILE A 191 18.30 4.57 19.68
C ILE A 191 18.49 6.03 19.29
N PHE A 192 19.27 6.27 18.23
CA PHE A 192 19.46 7.62 17.66
C PHE A 192 18.17 8.14 17.02
N GLU A 193 17.81 9.40 17.28
CA GLU A 193 16.54 9.98 16.79
C GLU A 193 16.41 9.94 15.25
N GLY A 194 17.53 10.02 14.53
CA GLY A 194 17.58 9.91 13.06
C GLY A 194 17.80 8.49 12.53
N PHE A 195 17.47 7.43 13.27
CA PHE A 195 17.65 6.03 12.83
C PHE A 195 17.03 5.74 11.45
N TYR A 196 15.96 6.45 11.08
CA TYR A 196 15.27 6.30 9.80
C TYR A 196 16.04 6.86 8.60
N ARG A 197 17.10 7.65 8.80
CA ARG A 197 17.83 8.33 7.71
C ARG A 197 18.45 7.36 6.72
N SER A 198 18.96 6.23 7.18
CA SER A 198 19.48 5.15 6.33
C SER A 198 18.40 4.53 5.44
N ALA A 199 17.15 4.48 5.93
CA ALA A 199 15.98 3.97 5.23
C ALA A 199 15.14 5.05 4.53
N LEU A 200 15.59 6.32 4.52
CA LEU A 200 14.78 7.45 4.06
C LEU A 200 14.29 7.29 2.62
N TYR A 201 15.13 6.76 1.74
CA TYR A 201 14.73 6.52 0.36
C TYR A 201 13.73 5.35 0.23
N LEU A 202 13.86 4.29 1.05
CA LEU A 202 12.89 3.19 1.06
C LEU A 202 11.51 3.69 1.51
N LEU A 203 11.48 4.54 2.54
CA LEU A 203 10.27 5.19 3.02
C LEU A 203 9.64 6.08 1.93
N TYR A 204 10.46 6.85 1.22
CA TYR A 204 10.02 7.63 0.06
C TYR A 204 9.44 6.74 -1.05
N LYS A 205 10.13 5.64 -1.37
CA LYS A 205 9.71 4.67 -2.38
C LYS A 205 8.33 4.11 -2.06
N ASP A 206 8.10 3.66 -0.83
CA ASP A 206 6.79 3.18 -0.38
C ASP A 206 5.70 4.25 -0.47
N TYR A 207 5.99 5.47 0.01
CA TYR A 207 5.07 6.60 -0.06
C TYR A 207 4.67 6.91 -1.51
N ALA A 208 5.68 7.13 -2.37
CA ALA A 208 5.47 7.58 -3.74
C ALA A 208 4.76 6.52 -4.60
N LEU A 209 5.09 5.24 -4.42
CA LEU A 209 4.40 4.14 -5.10
C LEU A 209 2.95 4.01 -4.64
N THR A 210 2.68 4.20 -3.35
CA THR A 210 1.30 4.17 -2.81
C THR A 210 0.47 5.30 -3.43
N PHE A 211 0.99 6.53 -3.43
CA PHE A 211 0.33 7.67 -4.06
C PHE A 211 0.06 7.43 -5.55
N LEU A 212 1.07 7.01 -6.32
CA LEU A 212 0.94 6.80 -7.76
C LEU A 212 -0.02 5.66 -8.12
N ASN A 213 -0.04 4.58 -7.34
CA ASN A 213 -0.97 3.48 -7.55
C ASN A 213 -2.41 3.89 -7.26
N ALA A 214 -2.64 4.65 -6.18
CA ALA A 214 -3.96 5.21 -5.88
C ALA A 214 -4.43 6.17 -6.98
N LEU A 215 -3.54 7.06 -7.45
CA LEU A 215 -3.83 7.96 -8.56
C LEU A 215 -4.21 7.21 -9.86
N ARG A 216 -3.54 6.08 -10.13
CA ARG A 216 -3.85 5.21 -11.28
C ARG A 216 -5.23 4.58 -11.18
N LEU A 217 -5.70 4.26 -9.98
CA LEU A 217 -7.02 3.65 -9.75
C LEU A 217 -8.15 4.66 -9.98
N ILE A 218 -7.95 5.92 -9.61
CA ILE A 218 -8.94 7.00 -9.82
C ILE A 218 -9.06 7.37 -11.31
N ASN A 219 -8.01 7.17 -12.10
CA ASN A 219 -8.00 7.46 -13.53
C ASN A 219 -8.52 6.30 -14.42
N ARG A 220 -9.19 5.30 -13.83
CA ARG A 220 -9.88 4.23 -14.54
C ARG A 220 -11.37 4.53 -14.65
#